data_AF-A0A0T1STN4-F1
#
_entry.id   AF-A0A0T1STN4-F1
#
_cell.length_a   1.000
_cell.length_b   1.000
_cell.length_c   1.000
_cell.angle_alpha   90.00
_cell.angle_beta   90.00
_cell.angle_gamma   90.00
#
_symmetry.space_group_name_H-M   'P 1'
#
loop_
_entity.id
_entity.type
_entity.pdbx_description
1 polymer ?
#
loop_
_entity_poly.entity_id
_entity_poly.type
_entity_poly.pdbx_seq_one_letter_code
_entity_poly.pdbx_strand_id
1 'polypeptide(L)'
;MAVQEARQYGEHGTACAGCAHCGQAGHRRAVAAFLARRDELAAGHGVPAAVAHSPVAARQWVSDELAQSARAVAVHGREAGGAWLDRVRRGGLGAVWGAALALLLGQALTAIEAGWTGARTAGLCTAVVLALLLSAAAHTHRARGGLLAPLVGEDNRLSTTRAVAAAWLLLLAFTLLFLAFLSPGAAAFALARGAGLLTVLALVSAVTVTARLVVSAGIAAGRLQKVRADRPRAADLLCDDSGRAALADVQYLLVSVAVLALTAFGLAEDPSRLPEVPWSLVVLLGVSAAWHLAAKLTEGVPPTIHSVVRSREAGDLDAPIRTGDDIEIRGYGFVPPGAGAPDPLTRLVVRIGPVHAHVPLVPVPGGFANPTDTSLTVPLPADVEPGRVEVSVVTAAGVETNRVAIDVVD
;
A
#
# COMPACT_ATOMS: atom_id res chain seq x y z
N MET A 1 -37.01 28.57 6.15
CA MET A 1 -36.24 29.03 4.96
C MET A 1 -34.87 28.37 4.79
N ALA A 2 -34.49 27.34 5.57
CA ALA A 2 -33.19 26.65 5.43
C ALA A 2 -33.21 25.40 4.51
N VAL A 3 -34.33 25.12 3.83
CA VAL A 3 -34.50 23.89 3.00
C VAL A 3 -34.32 24.18 1.51
N GLN A 4 -34.24 25.46 1.10
CA GLN A 4 -34.07 25.85 -0.31
C GLN A 4 -32.60 26.07 -0.74
N GLU A 5 -31.67 26.28 0.20
CA GLU A 5 -30.24 26.43 -0.15
C GLU A 5 -29.56 25.09 -0.46
N ALA A 6 -30.14 23.96 -0.07
CA ALA A 6 -29.63 22.63 -0.42
C ALA A 6 -29.88 22.23 -1.89
N ARG A 7 -30.74 22.95 -2.63
CA ARG A 7 -31.02 22.67 -4.05
C ARG A 7 -30.12 23.41 -5.04
N GLN A 8 -29.42 24.46 -4.62
CA GLN A 8 -28.58 25.26 -5.53
C GLN A 8 -27.15 24.70 -5.72
N TYR A 9 -26.74 23.68 -4.97
CA TYR A 9 -25.45 23.00 -5.16
C TYR A 9 -25.50 21.80 -6.13
N GLY A 10 -26.66 21.54 -6.76
CA GLY A 10 -26.86 20.41 -7.68
C GLY A 10 -26.29 20.62 -9.10
N GLU A 11 -26.05 21.86 -9.54
CA GLU A 11 -25.73 22.14 -10.95
C GLU A 11 -24.23 22.14 -11.30
N HIS A 12 -23.32 22.04 -10.32
CA HIS A 12 -21.89 21.82 -10.59
C HIS A 12 -21.42 20.38 -10.31
N GLY A 13 -22.27 19.54 -9.71
CA GLY A 13 -21.93 18.15 -9.37
C GLY A 13 -21.90 17.20 -10.56
N THR A 14 -22.72 17.44 -11.58
CA THR A 14 -22.90 16.52 -12.73
C THR A 14 -21.91 16.77 -13.86
N ALA A 15 -21.42 18.00 -14.05
CA ALA A 15 -20.44 18.31 -15.11
C ALA A 15 -19.01 17.83 -14.81
N CYS A 16 -18.67 17.57 -13.53
CA CYS A 16 -17.34 17.11 -13.10
C CYS A 16 -17.33 15.71 -12.48
N ALA A 17 -18.46 14.99 -12.52
CA ALA A 17 -18.55 13.61 -12.06
C ALA A 17 -17.60 12.74 -12.90
N GLY A 18 -16.52 12.24 -12.28
CA GLY A 18 -15.50 11.40 -12.95
C GLY A 18 -14.17 12.09 -13.28
N CYS A 19 -14.01 13.40 -13.03
CA CYS A 19 -12.69 14.03 -13.16
C CYS A 19 -11.80 13.71 -11.96
N ALA A 20 -10.55 13.30 -12.23
CA ALA A 20 -9.55 13.00 -11.20
C ALA A 20 -9.24 14.17 -10.25
N HIS A 21 -9.42 15.42 -10.70
CA HIS A 21 -9.25 16.58 -9.85
C HIS A 21 -10.45 16.74 -8.88
N CYS A 22 -11.67 16.57 -9.38
CA CYS A 22 -12.89 16.62 -8.59
C CYS A 22 -12.97 15.47 -7.56
N GLY A 23 -12.52 14.26 -7.91
CA GLY A 23 -12.39 13.14 -6.96
C GLY A 23 -11.38 13.41 -5.85
N GLN A 24 -10.19 13.94 -6.20
CA GLN A 24 -9.18 14.31 -5.19
C GLN A 24 -9.63 15.45 -4.28
N ALA A 25 -10.28 16.48 -4.84
CA ALA A 25 -10.84 17.58 -4.07
C ALA A 25 -11.99 17.12 -3.16
N GLY A 26 -12.85 16.21 -3.65
CA GLY A 26 -13.88 15.54 -2.87
C GLY A 26 -13.30 14.77 -1.68
N HIS A 27 -12.33 13.89 -1.93
CA HIS A 27 -11.66 13.14 -0.87
C HIS A 27 -10.96 14.06 0.14
N ARG A 28 -10.24 15.10 -0.30
CA ARG A 28 -9.61 16.08 0.61
C ARG A 28 -10.64 16.79 1.49
N ARG A 29 -11.78 17.20 0.92
CA ARG A 29 -12.88 17.81 1.69
C ARG A 29 -13.48 16.82 2.69
N ALA A 30 -13.70 15.58 2.30
CA ALA A 30 -14.19 14.53 3.19
C ALA A 30 -13.22 14.26 4.35
N VAL A 31 -11.91 14.18 4.08
CA VAL A 31 -10.88 14.03 5.12
C VAL A 31 -10.86 15.25 6.04
N ALA A 32 -10.90 16.46 5.50
CA ALA A 32 -10.92 17.68 6.31
C ALA A 32 -12.16 17.75 7.21
N ALA A 33 -13.34 17.43 6.67
CA ALA A 33 -14.59 17.36 7.42
C ALA A 33 -14.54 16.29 8.53
N PHE A 34 -13.97 15.12 8.22
CA PHE A 34 -13.76 14.07 9.22
C PHE A 34 -12.82 14.51 10.34
N LEU A 35 -11.69 15.14 10.02
CA LEU A 35 -10.73 15.61 11.01
C LEU A 35 -11.34 16.70 11.89
N ALA A 36 -12.06 17.66 11.29
CA ALA A 36 -12.79 18.68 12.03
C ALA A 36 -13.83 18.05 12.97
N ARG A 37 -14.61 17.09 12.47
CA ARG A 37 -15.61 16.39 13.28
C ARG A 37 -15.00 15.59 14.42
N ARG A 38 -13.89 14.90 14.18
CA ARG A 38 -13.13 14.20 15.22
C ARG A 38 -12.65 15.15 16.30
N ASP A 39 -12.08 16.30 15.91
CA ASP A 39 -11.52 17.26 16.86
C ASP A 39 -12.63 17.98 17.65
N GLU A 40 -13.80 18.24 17.05
CA GLU A 40 -15.00 18.72 17.75
C GLU A 40 -15.47 17.73 18.82
N LEU A 41 -15.58 16.44 18.46
CA LEU A 41 -16.00 15.38 19.36
C LEU A 41 -14.95 15.11 20.46
N ALA A 42 -13.66 15.22 20.14
CA ALA A 42 -12.57 15.15 21.12
C ALA A 42 -12.65 16.30 22.14
N ALA A 43 -13.13 17.47 21.73
CA ALA A 43 -13.39 18.60 22.61
C ALA A 43 -14.72 18.50 23.38
N GLY A 44 -15.47 17.40 23.22
CA GLY A 44 -16.76 17.18 23.89
C GLY A 44 -17.95 17.91 23.26
N HIS A 45 -17.78 18.53 22.09
CA HIS A 45 -18.85 19.27 21.43
C HIS A 45 -19.67 18.37 20.50
N GLY A 46 -20.98 18.63 20.40
CA GLY A 46 -21.86 17.98 19.41
C GLY A 46 -22.37 16.59 19.79
N VAL A 47 -22.18 16.16 21.04
CA VAL A 47 -22.84 14.97 21.62
C VAL A 47 -24.28 15.32 21.99
N PRO A 48 -25.30 14.54 21.56
CA PRO A 48 -26.69 14.81 21.88
C PRO A 48 -26.97 14.77 23.40
N ALA A 49 -27.77 15.71 23.90
CA ALA A 49 -28.15 15.76 25.32
C ALA A 49 -28.79 14.46 25.82
N ALA A 50 -29.49 13.73 24.94
CA ALA A 50 -30.13 12.45 25.27
C ALA A 50 -29.14 11.32 25.63
N VAL A 51 -27.90 11.38 25.17
CA VAL A 51 -26.85 10.39 25.51
C VAL A 51 -25.78 10.96 26.43
N ALA A 52 -25.66 12.29 26.52
CA ALA A 52 -24.66 12.98 27.33
C ALA A 52 -24.71 12.65 28.83
N HIS A 53 -25.86 12.21 29.34
CA HIS A 53 -26.02 11.81 30.73
C HIS A 53 -25.33 10.47 31.10
N SER A 54 -24.89 9.68 30.10
CA SER A 54 -24.26 8.38 30.30
C SER A 54 -22.94 8.36 29.54
N PRO A 55 -21.78 8.28 30.22
CA PRO A 55 -20.47 8.25 29.57
C PRO A 55 -20.34 7.11 28.56
N VAL A 56 -20.91 5.94 28.86
CA VAL A 56 -20.91 4.76 27.98
C VAL A 56 -21.74 5.04 26.73
N ALA A 57 -22.96 5.56 26.88
CA ALA A 57 -23.84 5.86 25.75
C ALA A 57 -23.25 6.99 24.87
N ALA A 58 -22.67 8.02 25.47
CA ALA A 58 -21.98 9.08 24.76
C ALA A 58 -20.79 8.54 23.96
N ARG A 59 -19.94 7.69 24.57
CA ARG A 59 -18.78 7.09 23.89
C ARG A 59 -19.21 6.20 22.73
N GLN A 60 -20.23 5.36 22.91
CA GLN A 60 -20.77 4.51 21.86
C GLN A 60 -21.30 5.35 20.69
N TRP A 61 -22.09 6.39 20.99
CA TRP A 61 -22.61 7.30 19.97
C TRP A 61 -21.49 8.02 19.19
N VAL A 62 -20.47 8.53 19.90
CA VAL A 62 -19.29 9.16 19.28
C VAL A 62 -18.57 8.17 18.37
N SER A 63 -18.38 6.94 18.83
CA SER A 63 -17.74 5.89 18.05
C SER A 63 -18.52 5.56 16.78
N ASP A 64 -19.85 5.43 16.87
CA ASP A 64 -20.72 5.12 15.74
C ASP A 64 -20.74 6.25 14.69
N GLU A 65 -20.80 7.51 15.15
CA GLU A 65 -20.76 8.71 14.31
C GLU A 65 -19.42 8.82 13.56
N LEU A 66 -18.30 8.58 14.27
CA LEU A 66 -16.97 8.56 13.68
C LEU A 66 -16.79 7.38 12.73
N ALA A 67 -17.36 6.22 13.04
CA ALA A 67 -17.31 5.06 12.17
C ALA A 67 -18.09 5.30 10.87
N GLN A 68 -19.27 5.92 10.95
CA GLN A 68 -20.04 6.32 9.77
C GLN A 68 -19.27 7.33 8.91
N SER A 69 -18.69 8.35 9.54
CA SER A 69 -17.89 9.37 8.86
C SER A 69 -16.62 8.77 8.22
N ALA A 70 -15.95 7.84 8.90
CA ALA A 70 -14.79 7.12 8.39
C ALA A 70 -15.13 6.30 7.14
N ARG A 71 -16.27 5.59 7.14
CA ARG A 71 -16.77 4.86 5.97
C ARG A 71 -17.01 5.79 4.78
N ALA A 72 -17.58 6.97 5.01
CA ALA A 72 -17.79 7.97 3.95
C ALA A 72 -16.46 8.47 3.36
N VAL A 73 -15.45 8.74 4.19
CA VAL A 73 -14.09 9.10 3.73
C VAL A 73 -13.48 7.97 2.90
N ALA A 74 -13.63 6.71 3.33
CA ALA A 74 -13.12 5.55 2.62
C ALA A 74 -13.80 5.36 1.25
N VAL A 75 -15.12 5.60 1.15
CA VAL A 75 -15.85 5.58 -0.13
C VAL A 75 -15.27 6.63 -1.09
N HIS A 76 -15.16 7.89 -0.66
CA HIS A 76 -14.56 8.95 -1.48
C HIS A 76 -13.08 8.70 -1.81
N GLY A 77 -12.34 8.04 -0.90
CA GLY A 77 -10.98 7.60 -1.14
C GLY A 77 -10.88 6.61 -2.28
N ARG A 78 -11.77 5.61 -2.33
CA ARG A 78 -11.84 4.62 -3.42
C ARG A 78 -12.21 5.26 -4.76
N GLU A 79 -13.18 6.17 -4.78
CA GLU A 79 -13.56 6.94 -5.98
C GLU A 79 -12.39 7.79 -6.51
N ALA A 80 -11.71 8.51 -5.61
CA ALA A 80 -10.52 9.28 -5.96
C ALA A 80 -9.37 8.38 -6.45
N GLY A 81 -9.25 7.17 -5.90
CA GLY A 81 -8.29 6.15 -6.33
C GLY A 81 -8.50 5.72 -7.77
N GLY A 82 -9.75 5.43 -8.17
CA GLY A 82 -10.09 5.08 -9.56
C GLY A 82 -9.71 6.19 -10.54
N ALA A 83 -10.08 7.43 -10.23
CA ALA A 83 -9.77 8.56 -11.11
C ALA A 83 -8.25 8.87 -11.15
N TRP A 84 -7.53 8.61 -10.06
CA TRP A 84 -6.06 8.69 -10.02
C TRP A 84 -5.42 7.63 -10.92
N LEU A 85 -5.90 6.38 -10.90
CA LEU A 85 -5.40 5.30 -11.78
C LEU A 85 -5.57 5.67 -13.25
N ASP A 86 -6.70 6.27 -13.63
CA ASP A 86 -6.92 6.76 -14.99
C ASP A 86 -5.97 7.89 -15.39
N ARG A 87 -5.66 8.80 -14.46
CA ARG A 87 -4.66 9.86 -14.69
C ARG A 87 -3.27 9.27 -14.86
N VAL A 88 -2.88 8.32 -14.02
CA VAL A 88 -1.57 7.66 -14.10
C VAL A 88 -1.44 6.84 -15.36
N ARG A 89 -2.49 6.13 -15.80
CA ARG A 89 -2.49 5.45 -17.10
C ARG A 89 -2.24 6.43 -18.24
N ARG A 90 -2.97 7.55 -18.29
CA ARG A 90 -2.79 8.58 -19.34
C ARG A 90 -1.41 9.21 -19.29
N GLY A 91 -0.93 9.55 -18.09
CA GLY A 91 0.41 10.11 -17.88
C GLY A 91 1.51 9.12 -18.26
N GLY A 92 1.36 7.84 -17.91
CA GLY A 92 2.29 6.76 -18.26
C GLY A 92 2.36 6.52 -19.77
N LEU A 93 1.21 6.48 -20.46
CA LEU A 93 1.17 6.42 -21.91
C LEU A 93 1.80 7.68 -22.55
N GLY A 94 1.49 8.85 -22.02
CA GLY A 94 2.11 10.11 -22.44
C GLY A 94 3.62 10.11 -22.24
N ALA A 95 4.13 9.53 -21.15
CA ALA A 95 5.56 9.39 -20.89
C ALA A 95 6.23 8.40 -21.85
N VAL A 96 5.59 7.27 -22.15
CA VAL A 96 6.09 6.27 -23.10
C VAL A 96 6.20 6.86 -24.51
N TRP A 97 5.12 7.48 -25.01
CA TRP A 97 5.13 8.11 -26.34
C TRP A 97 5.99 9.38 -26.37
N GLY A 98 6.03 10.13 -25.27
CA GLY A 98 6.93 11.27 -25.10
C GLY A 98 8.40 10.87 -25.15
N ALA A 99 8.78 9.73 -24.55
CA ALA A 99 10.13 9.18 -24.64
C ALA A 99 10.48 8.74 -26.07
N ALA A 100 9.56 8.10 -26.78
CA ALA A 100 9.75 7.75 -28.19
C ALA A 100 9.92 9.01 -29.08
N LEU A 101 9.12 10.06 -28.83
CA LEU A 101 9.24 11.34 -29.52
C LEU A 101 10.56 12.06 -29.17
N ALA A 102 10.95 12.08 -27.90
CA ALA A 102 12.21 12.66 -27.46
C ALA A 102 13.41 11.94 -28.09
N LEU A 103 13.36 10.60 -28.19
CA LEU A 103 14.36 9.81 -28.89
C LEU A 103 14.43 10.19 -30.38
N LEU A 104 13.27 10.31 -31.05
CA LEU A 104 13.21 10.76 -32.45
C LEU A 104 13.83 12.14 -32.65
N LEU A 105 13.46 13.10 -31.80
CA LEU A 105 13.98 14.47 -31.87
C LEU A 105 15.49 14.51 -31.59
N GLY A 106 15.96 13.81 -30.56
CA GLY A 106 17.39 13.73 -30.24
C GLY A 106 18.20 13.07 -31.36
N GLN A 107 17.68 12.00 -31.95
CA GLN A 107 18.32 11.36 -33.11
C GLN A 107 18.30 12.24 -34.35
N ALA A 108 17.21 12.97 -34.61
CA ALA A 108 17.12 13.91 -35.73
C ALA A 108 18.09 15.08 -35.57
N LEU A 109 18.20 15.65 -34.38
CA LEU A 109 19.14 16.74 -34.07
C LEU A 109 20.60 16.27 -34.23
N THR A 110 20.94 15.10 -33.71
CA THR A 110 22.28 14.52 -33.85
C THR A 110 22.55 13.98 -35.26
N ALA A 111 21.53 13.89 -36.14
CA ALA A 111 21.69 13.49 -37.53
C ALA A 111 22.14 14.60 -38.47
N ILE A 112 22.00 15.86 -38.06
CA ILE A 112 22.30 17.02 -38.91
C ILE A 112 23.76 16.97 -39.38
N GLU A 113 24.69 16.60 -38.49
CA GLU A 113 26.13 16.53 -38.80
C GLU A 113 26.61 15.11 -39.08
N ALA A 114 26.14 14.11 -38.30
CA ALA A 114 26.65 12.75 -38.37
C ALA A 114 25.92 11.84 -39.39
N GLY A 115 24.87 12.34 -40.05
CA GLY A 115 24.04 11.56 -40.99
C GLY A 115 23.17 10.50 -40.30
N TRP A 116 22.19 9.94 -41.01
CA TRP A 116 21.27 8.93 -40.45
C TRP A 116 21.86 7.52 -40.52
N THR A 117 21.86 6.79 -39.39
CA THR A 117 22.49 5.45 -39.30
C THR A 117 21.46 4.33 -39.05
N GLY A 118 21.82 3.09 -39.38
CA GLY A 118 20.99 1.92 -39.11
C GLY A 118 20.64 1.74 -37.63
N ALA A 119 21.57 2.08 -36.72
CA ALA A 119 21.33 2.05 -35.29
C ALA A 119 20.25 3.04 -34.82
N ARG A 120 20.12 4.19 -35.48
CA ARG A 120 19.04 5.14 -35.19
C ARG A 120 17.69 4.58 -35.61
N THR A 121 17.60 4.04 -36.83
CA THR A 121 16.41 3.34 -37.30
C THR A 121 16.03 2.19 -36.37
N ALA A 122 16.98 1.34 -35.98
CA ALA A 122 16.73 0.24 -35.06
C ALA A 122 16.23 0.73 -33.69
N GLY A 123 16.85 1.77 -33.13
CA GLY A 123 16.42 2.40 -31.88
C GLY A 123 14.98 2.92 -31.94
N LEU A 124 14.59 3.57 -33.03
CA LEU A 124 13.24 4.07 -33.23
C LEU A 124 12.21 2.95 -33.44
N CYS A 125 12.53 1.96 -34.26
CA CYS A 125 11.69 0.79 -34.45
C CYS A 125 11.44 0.08 -33.12
N THR A 126 12.49 -0.13 -32.31
CA THR A 126 12.37 -0.68 -30.96
C THR A 126 11.48 0.17 -30.07
N ALA A 127 11.70 1.49 -30.03
CA ALA A 127 10.92 2.39 -29.19
C ALA A 127 9.43 2.36 -29.58
N VAL A 128 9.10 2.35 -30.88
CA VAL A 128 7.73 2.28 -31.38
C VAL A 128 7.08 0.94 -31.04
N VAL A 129 7.75 -0.19 -31.31
CA VAL A 129 7.21 -1.52 -31.00
C VAL A 129 6.98 -1.67 -29.50
N LEU A 130 7.95 -1.26 -28.68
CA LEU A 130 7.81 -1.32 -27.23
C LEU A 130 6.68 -0.39 -26.73
N ALA A 131 6.56 0.82 -27.28
CA ALA A 131 5.46 1.74 -26.96
C ALA A 131 4.09 1.15 -27.31
N LEU A 132 3.97 0.45 -28.44
CA LEU A 132 2.75 -0.25 -28.84
C LEU A 132 2.42 -1.42 -27.90
N LEU A 133 3.40 -2.26 -27.55
CA LEU A 133 3.22 -3.37 -26.61
C LEU A 133 2.82 -2.88 -25.22
N LEU A 134 3.50 -1.85 -24.71
CA LEU A 134 3.16 -1.21 -23.44
C LEU A 134 1.77 -0.56 -23.49
N SER A 135 1.41 0.07 -24.62
CA SER A 135 0.07 0.64 -24.81
C SER A 135 -1.01 -0.42 -24.80
N ALA A 136 -0.78 -1.55 -25.47
CA ALA A 136 -1.69 -2.69 -25.47
C ALA A 136 -1.85 -3.27 -24.05
N ALA A 137 -0.75 -3.51 -23.33
CA ALA A 137 -0.77 -3.97 -21.95
C ALA A 137 -1.47 -2.98 -21.00
N ALA A 138 -1.25 -1.67 -21.18
CA ALA A 138 -1.94 -0.65 -20.41
C ALA A 138 -3.45 -0.62 -20.69
N HIS A 139 -3.86 -0.92 -21.92
CA HIS A 139 -5.26 -0.99 -22.32
C HIS A 139 -5.95 -2.21 -21.69
N THR A 140 -5.34 -3.40 -21.77
CA THR A 140 -5.89 -4.63 -21.17
C THR A 140 -6.00 -4.52 -19.65
N HIS A 141 -5.05 -3.84 -19.01
CA HIS A 141 -5.03 -3.65 -17.56
C HIS A 141 -5.58 -2.30 -17.09
N ARG A 142 -6.44 -1.65 -17.89
CA ARG A 142 -7.00 -0.33 -17.57
C ARG A 142 -7.67 -0.24 -16.20
N ALA A 143 -8.38 -1.28 -15.79
CA ALA A 143 -9.09 -1.33 -14.51
C ALA A 143 -8.14 -1.36 -13.29
N ARG A 144 -6.86 -1.66 -13.49
CA ARG A 144 -5.84 -1.80 -12.43
C ARG A 144 -4.69 -0.78 -12.57
N GLY A 145 -4.92 0.33 -13.27
CA GLY A 145 -3.91 1.38 -13.46
C GLY A 145 -3.00 1.23 -14.67
N GLY A 146 -3.34 0.33 -15.61
CA GLY A 146 -2.59 0.15 -16.86
C GLY A 146 -1.18 -0.40 -16.61
N LEU A 147 -0.15 0.39 -16.91
CA LEU A 147 1.26 0.00 -16.76
C LEU A 147 1.66 -0.31 -15.31
N LEU A 148 0.94 0.23 -14.32
CA LEU A 148 1.20 -0.08 -12.92
C LEU A 148 0.65 -1.44 -12.48
N ALA A 149 -0.32 -2.01 -13.20
CA ALA A 149 -0.98 -3.24 -12.80
C ALA A 149 -0.03 -4.41 -12.45
N PRO A 150 1.05 -4.71 -13.20
CA PRO A 150 2.00 -5.75 -12.82
C PRO A 150 2.85 -5.40 -11.59
N LEU A 151 2.95 -4.12 -11.24
CA LEU A 151 3.77 -3.63 -10.12
C LEU A 151 2.99 -3.56 -8.81
N VAL A 152 1.65 -3.54 -8.89
CA VAL A 152 0.76 -3.43 -7.74
C VAL A 152 0.53 -4.81 -7.11
N GLY A 153 0.78 -4.90 -5.81
CA GLY A 153 0.54 -6.07 -4.97
C GLY A 153 -0.94 -6.34 -4.70
N GLU A 154 -1.22 -7.49 -4.10
CA GLU A 154 -2.56 -7.91 -3.67
C GLU A 154 -3.17 -6.94 -2.65
N ASP A 155 -2.34 -6.27 -1.85
CA ASP A 155 -2.69 -5.23 -0.88
C ASP A 155 -2.89 -3.82 -1.51
N ASN A 156 -2.88 -3.71 -2.83
CA ASN A 156 -3.04 -2.46 -3.59
C ASN A 156 -1.89 -1.44 -3.41
N ARG A 157 -0.69 -1.90 -3.03
CA ARG A 157 0.54 -1.10 -2.90
C ARG A 157 1.54 -1.43 -4.00
N LEU A 158 2.46 -0.53 -4.33
CA LEU A 158 3.56 -0.90 -5.25
C LEU A 158 4.53 -1.85 -4.55
N SER A 159 5.01 -2.86 -5.28
CA SER A 159 6.00 -3.82 -4.79
C SER A 159 7.39 -3.49 -5.35
N THR A 160 8.37 -3.28 -4.46
CA THR A 160 9.76 -3.01 -4.83
C THR A 160 10.36 -4.14 -5.68
N THR A 161 10.14 -5.40 -5.31
CA THR A 161 10.65 -6.54 -6.08
C THR A 161 10.02 -6.64 -7.47
N ARG A 162 8.70 -6.44 -7.60
CA ARG A 162 8.02 -6.41 -8.90
C ARG A 162 8.50 -5.24 -9.77
N ALA A 163 8.72 -4.07 -9.17
CA ALA A 163 9.24 -2.89 -9.88
C ALA A 163 10.65 -3.12 -10.42
N VAL A 164 11.56 -3.66 -9.60
CA VAL A 164 12.92 -4.01 -10.01
C VAL A 164 12.91 -5.06 -11.11
N ALA A 165 12.15 -6.16 -10.95
CA ALA A 165 12.05 -7.20 -11.96
C ALA A 165 11.47 -6.68 -13.29
N ALA A 166 10.43 -5.85 -13.24
CA ALA A 166 9.85 -5.24 -14.43
C ALA A 166 10.82 -4.30 -15.15
N ALA A 167 11.63 -3.53 -14.41
CA ALA A 167 12.63 -2.65 -14.99
C ALA A 167 13.74 -3.44 -15.73
N TRP A 168 14.24 -4.51 -15.12
CA TRP A 168 15.21 -5.41 -15.76
C TRP A 168 14.63 -6.12 -16.98
N LEU A 169 13.38 -6.59 -16.89
CA LEU A 169 12.69 -7.21 -18.02
C LEU A 169 12.49 -6.21 -19.17
N LEU A 170 12.16 -4.95 -18.86
CA LEU A 170 12.00 -3.89 -19.85
C LEU A 170 13.31 -3.60 -20.57
N LEU A 171 14.43 -3.51 -19.83
CA LEU A 171 15.76 -3.31 -20.42
C LEU A 171 16.16 -4.48 -21.32
N LEU A 172 15.92 -5.72 -20.89
CA LEU A 172 16.20 -6.90 -21.70
C LEU A 172 15.35 -6.93 -22.97
N ALA A 173 14.04 -6.69 -22.86
CA ALA A 173 13.14 -6.65 -24.00
C ALA A 173 13.54 -5.56 -25.01
N PHE A 174 13.89 -4.37 -24.50
CA PHE A 174 14.43 -3.29 -25.33
C PHE A 174 15.69 -3.72 -26.05
N THR A 175 16.66 -4.31 -25.34
CA THR A 175 17.93 -4.76 -25.89
C THR A 175 17.72 -5.80 -27.00
N LEU A 176 16.87 -6.81 -26.76
CA LEU A 176 16.60 -7.86 -27.73
C LEU A 176 15.92 -7.34 -29.00
N LEU A 177 14.92 -6.46 -28.84
CA LEU A 177 14.27 -5.81 -29.98
C LEU A 177 15.24 -4.93 -30.76
N PHE A 178 16.08 -4.16 -30.06
CA PHE A 178 17.09 -3.31 -30.67
C PHE A 178 18.10 -4.11 -31.50
N LEU A 179 18.64 -5.19 -30.94
CA LEU A 179 19.56 -6.07 -31.66
C LEU A 179 18.87 -6.76 -32.84
N ALA A 180 17.62 -7.19 -32.69
CA ALA A 180 16.85 -7.79 -33.77
C ALA A 180 16.66 -6.85 -34.97
N PHE A 181 16.45 -5.54 -34.72
CA PHE A 181 16.36 -4.55 -35.79
C PHE A 181 17.72 -4.09 -36.34
N LEU A 182 18.77 -4.08 -35.50
CA LEU A 182 20.10 -3.62 -35.91
C LEU A 182 20.84 -4.68 -36.75
N SER A 183 20.81 -5.94 -36.31
CA SER A 183 21.54 -7.04 -36.95
C SER A 183 20.84 -8.37 -36.66
N PRO A 184 19.94 -8.84 -37.56
CA PRO A 184 19.08 -10.01 -37.32
C PRO A 184 19.78 -11.39 -37.29
N GLY A 185 21.09 -11.44 -36.99
CA GLY A 185 21.88 -12.68 -36.93
C GLY A 185 22.05 -13.24 -35.51
N ALA A 186 22.09 -14.57 -35.38
CA ALA A 186 22.26 -15.28 -34.10
C ALA A 186 23.52 -14.85 -33.31
N ALA A 187 24.57 -14.40 -34.01
CA ALA A 187 25.80 -13.90 -33.39
C ALA A 187 25.60 -12.65 -32.52
N ALA A 188 24.58 -11.82 -32.80
CA ALA A 188 24.24 -10.65 -31.99
C ALA A 188 23.70 -11.03 -30.59
N PHE A 189 23.17 -12.25 -30.46
CA PHE A 189 22.59 -12.78 -29.22
C PHE A 189 23.55 -13.69 -28.44
N ALA A 190 24.87 -13.60 -28.66
CA ALA A 190 25.87 -14.48 -28.07
C ALA A 190 25.70 -14.65 -26.54
N LEU A 191 25.06 -15.76 -26.15
CA LEU A 191 24.62 -16.07 -24.78
C LEU A 191 25.75 -16.01 -23.76
N ALA A 192 26.97 -16.39 -24.16
CA ALA A 192 28.15 -16.34 -23.30
C ALA A 192 28.46 -14.92 -22.77
N ARG A 193 28.20 -13.88 -23.58
CA ARG A 193 28.41 -12.47 -23.21
C ARG A 193 27.22 -11.90 -22.45
N GLY A 194 26.03 -12.41 -22.72
CA GLY A 194 24.80 -12.08 -21.98
C GLY A 194 24.67 -12.76 -20.61
N ALA A 195 25.64 -13.57 -20.19
CA ALA A 195 25.53 -14.38 -18.98
C ALA A 195 25.24 -13.53 -17.73
N GLY A 196 25.95 -12.41 -17.53
CA GLY A 196 25.72 -11.53 -16.39
C GLY A 196 24.31 -10.93 -16.37
N LEU A 197 23.80 -10.47 -17.52
CA LEU A 197 22.44 -9.93 -17.65
C LEU A 197 21.38 -11.01 -17.36
N LEU A 198 21.57 -12.22 -17.87
CA LEU A 198 20.68 -13.36 -17.61
C LEU A 198 20.72 -13.80 -16.15
N THR A 199 21.90 -13.80 -15.52
CA THR A 199 22.04 -14.08 -14.09
C THR A 199 21.29 -13.03 -13.26
N VAL A 200 21.42 -11.74 -13.60
CA VAL A 200 20.66 -10.67 -12.95
C VAL A 200 19.15 -10.87 -13.11
N LEU A 201 18.69 -11.20 -14.32
CA LEU A 201 17.27 -11.46 -14.56
C LEU A 201 16.77 -12.66 -13.73
N ALA A 202 17.53 -13.75 -13.71
CA ALA A 202 17.22 -14.94 -12.92
C ALA A 202 17.17 -14.60 -11.43
N LEU A 203 18.12 -13.82 -10.93
CA LEU A 203 18.18 -13.36 -9.55
C LEU A 203 16.96 -12.50 -9.18
N VAL A 204 16.66 -11.43 -9.92
CA VAL A 204 15.52 -10.54 -9.58
C VAL A 204 14.17 -11.26 -9.72
N SER A 205 14.07 -12.23 -10.64
CA SER A 205 12.89 -13.09 -10.77
C SER A 205 12.75 -14.02 -9.57
N ALA A 206 13.83 -14.69 -9.16
CA ALA A 206 13.84 -15.55 -7.98
C ALA A 206 13.49 -14.76 -6.71
N VAL A 207 14.06 -13.57 -6.52
CA VAL A 207 13.76 -12.69 -5.40
C VAL A 207 12.28 -12.27 -5.38
N THR A 208 11.72 -11.94 -6.55
CA THR A 208 10.30 -11.56 -6.66
C THR A 208 9.37 -12.72 -6.27
N VAL A 209 9.67 -13.93 -6.72
CA VAL A 209 8.89 -15.13 -6.37
C VAL A 209 9.06 -15.47 -4.89
N THR A 210 10.30 -15.51 -4.38
CA THR A 210 10.59 -15.82 -2.98
C THR A 210 9.96 -14.81 -2.03
N ALA A 211 10.05 -13.50 -2.31
CA ALA A 211 9.41 -12.48 -1.50
C ALA A 211 7.88 -12.68 -1.45
N ARG A 212 7.25 -13.03 -2.58
CA ARG A 212 5.81 -13.35 -2.60
C ARG A 212 5.50 -14.58 -1.76
N LEU A 213 6.30 -15.65 -1.87
CA LEU A 213 6.11 -16.87 -1.08
C LEU A 213 6.23 -16.60 0.42
N VAL A 214 7.24 -15.84 0.84
CA VAL A 214 7.47 -15.47 2.25
C VAL A 214 6.30 -14.65 2.80
N VAL A 215 5.85 -13.63 2.06
CA VAL A 215 4.72 -12.79 2.49
C VAL A 215 3.43 -13.62 2.56
N SER A 216 3.13 -14.42 1.54
CA SER A 216 1.94 -15.28 1.52
C SER A 216 1.95 -16.30 2.67
N ALA A 217 3.10 -16.93 2.93
CA ALA A 217 3.25 -17.87 4.04
C ALA A 217 3.08 -17.17 5.40
N GLY A 218 3.63 -15.96 5.56
CA GLY A 218 3.47 -15.17 6.79
C GLY A 218 2.02 -14.72 7.02
N ILE A 219 1.28 -14.36 5.97
CA ILE A 219 -0.16 -14.05 6.06
C ILE A 219 -0.96 -15.31 6.42
N ALA A 220 -0.71 -16.43 5.74
CA ALA A 220 -1.39 -17.68 6.02
C ALA A 220 -1.13 -18.19 7.45
N ALA A 221 0.07 -17.94 7.98
CA ALA A 221 0.43 -18.26 9.36
C ALA A 221 -0.03 -17.21 10.39
N GLY A 222 -0.72 -16.14 9.99
CA GLY A 222 -1.17 -15.06 10.88
C GLY A 222 -0.04 -14.20 11.47
N ARG A 223 1.22 -14.37 11.02
CA ARG A 223 2.37 -13.58 11.47
C ARG A 223 2.44 -12.20 10.82
N LEU A 224 1.96 -12.09 9.57
CA LEU A 224 1.93 -10.84 8.82
C LEU A 224 0.50 -10.37 8.63
N GLN A 225 0.27 -9.11 8.95
CA GLN A 225 -1.04 -8.47 8.85
C GLN A 225 -0.99 -7.40 7.76
N LYS A 226 -1.70 -7.65 6.65
CA LYS A 226 -1.71 -6.76 5.47
C LYS A 226 -3.10 -6.17 5.27
N VAL A 227 -3.23 -4.87 5.52
CA VAL A 227 -4.46 -4.12 5.20
C VAL A 227 -4.33 -3.49 3.82
N ARG A 228 -5.38 -3.68 3.01
CA ARG A 228 -5.47 -3.12 1.66
C ARG A 228 -5.39 -1.60 1.69
N ALA A 229 -4.46 -1.03 0.93
CA ALA A 229 -4.34 0.42 0.75
C ALA A 229 -5.43 0.94 -0.20
N ASP A 230 -5.85 2.20 -0.02
CA ASP A 230 -6.83 2.84 -0.91
C ASP A 230 -6.31 3.01 -2.34
N ARG A 231 -5.00 3.25 -2.47
CA ARG A 231 -4.31 3.45 -3.75
C ARG A 231 -2.81 3.18 -3.62
N PRO A 232 -2.15 2.75 -4.70
CA PRO A 232 -0.70 2.64 -4.73
C PRO A 232 -0.05 4.04 -4.73
N ARG A 233 1.10 4.17 -4.07
CA ARG A 233 1.88 5.40 -3.97
C ARG A 233 3.31 5.12 -4.39
N ALA A 234 3.98 6.11 -5.00
CA ALA A 234 5.40 5.98 -5.34
C ALA A 234 6.28 5.72 -4.10
N ALA A 235 5.88 6.28 -2.95
CA ALA A 235 6.53 6.05 -1.66
C ALA A 235 6.51 4.57 -1.23
N ASP A 236 5.57 3.75 -1.71
CA ASP A 236 5.49 2.32 -1.37
C ASP A 236 6.74 1.54 -1.84
N LEU A 237 7.50 2.07 -2.80
CA LEU A 237 8.77 1.46 -3.23
C LEU A 237 9.92 1.65 -2.23
N LEU A 238 9.78 2.63 -1.33
CA LEU A 238 10.81 3.09 -0.40
C LEU A 238 10.38 2.96 1.07
N CYS A 239 9.08 2.84 1.32
CA CYS A 239 8.50 2.87 2.65
C CYS A 239 7.81 1.54 3.00
N ASP A 240 7.85 1.22 4.29
CA ASP A 240 7.07 0.16 4.91
C ASP A 240 5.56 0.47 4.89
N ASP A 241 4.78 -0.47 5.41
CA ASP A 241 3.33 -0.33 5.35
C ASP A 241 2.76 0.82 6.20
N SER A 242 3.54 1.31 7.16
CA SER A 242 3.24 2.46 8.00
C SER A 242 3.72 3.79 7.41
N GLY A 243 4.40 3.76 6.26
CA GLY A 243 4.93 4.94 5.58
C GLY A 243 6.33 5.35 6.03
N ARG A 244 7.01 4.55 6.85
CA ARG A 244 8.40 4.81 7.29
C ARG A 244 9.38 4.26 6.26
N ALA A 245 10.49 4.96 6.00
CA ALA A 245 11.50 4.47 5.07
C ALA A 245 12.05 3.10 5.50
N ALA A 246 11.98 2.11 4.61
CA ALA A 246 12.48 0.77 4.84
C ALA A 246 13.89 0.64 4.28
N LEU A 247 14.91 0.61 5.14
CA LEU A 247 16.31 0.63 4.73
C LEU A 247 16.64 -0.49 3.72
N ALA A 248 16.13 -1.70 3.94
CA ALA A 248 16.36 -2.83 3.04
C ALA A 248 15.74 -2.62 1.65
N ASP A 249 14.54 -2.02 1.56
CA ASP A 249 13.86 -1.75 0.30
C ASP A 249 14.55 -0.60 -0.46
N VAL A 250 14.93 0.46 0.26
CA VAL A 250 15.70 1.60 -0.28
C VAL A 250 17.04 1.13 -0.82
N GLN A 251 17.79 0.35 -0.03
CA GLN A 251 19.11 -0.18 -0.42
C GLN A 251 19.00 -1.07 -1.67
N TYR A 252 18.03 -1.99 -1.69
CA TYR A 252 17.81 -2.88 -2.82
C TYR A 252 17.41 -2.14 -4.10
N LEU A 253 16.50 -1.16 -3.99
CA LEU A 253 16.09 -0.37 -5.13
C LEU A 253 17.25 0.48 -5.67
N LEU A 254 18.00 1.16 -4.80
CA LEU A 254 19.11 2.02 -5.22
C LEU A 254 20.23 1.24 -5.90
N VAL A 255 20.66 0.10 -5.33
CA VAL A 255 21.65 -0.77 -5.97
C VAL A 255 21.14 -1.29 -7.31
N SER A 256 19.88 -1.75 -7.37
CA SER A 256 19.28 -2.24 -8.61
C SER A 256 19.23 -1.17 -9.70
N VAL A 257 18.83 0.06 -9.35
CA VAL A 257 18.77 1.20 -10.29
C VAL A 257 20.16 1.59 -10.78
N ALA A 258 21.16 1.63 -9.91
CA ALA A 258 22.53 1.94 -10.29
C ALA A 258 23.10 0.90 -11.27
N VAL A 259 22.94 -0.39 -10.97
CA VAL A 259 23.39 -1.47 -11.85
C VAL A 259 22.61 -1.47 -13.17
N LEU A 260 21.30 -1.24 -13.14
CA LEU A 260 20.46 -1.11 -14.35
C LEU A 260 20.94 0.05 -15.23
N ALA A 261 21.26 1.20 -14.64
CA ALA A 261 21.74 2.37 -15.36
C ALA A 261 23.11 2.13 -16.01
N LEU A 262 24.05 1.51 -15.30
CA LEU A 262 25.35 1.13 -15.84
C LEU A 262 25.21 0.14 -17.01
N THR A 263 24.32 -0.84 -16.88
CA THR A 263 24.04 -1.80 -17.97
C THR A 263 23.38 -1.15 -19.18
N ALA A 264 22.44 -0.22 -18.97
CA ALA A 264 21.83 0.55 -20.05
C ALA A 264 22.85 1.45 -20.76
N PHE A 265 23.79 2.04 -20.01
CA PHE A 265 24.90 2.81 -20.58
C PHE A 265 25.84 1.93 -21.40
N GLY A 266 26.16 0.72 -20.93
CA GLY A 266 26.96 -0.25 -21.70
C GLY A 266 26.34 -0.63 -23.05
N LEU A 267 25.00 -0.67 -23.15
CA LEU A 267 24.30 -0.85 -24.43
C LEU A 267 24.48 0.36 -25.36
N ALA A 268 24.56 1.57 -24.81
CA ALA A 268 24.78 2.78 -25.60
C ALA A 268 26.24 2.87 -26.13
N GLU A 269 27.21 2.38 -25.35
CA GLU A 269 28.62 2.36 -25.74
C GLU A 269 28.92 1.33 -26.83
N ASP A 270 28.38 0.10 -26.72
CA ASP A 270 28.49 -0.91 -27.78
C ASP A 270 27.11 -1.45 -28.18
N PRO A 271 26.42 -0.79 -29.14
CA PRO A 271 25.07 -1.14 -29.55
C PRO A 271 24.99 -2.45 -30.34
N SER A 272 26.12 -3.01 -30.77
CA SER A 272 26.15 -4.19 -31.64
C SER A 272 25.96 -5.52 -30.90
N ARG A 273 25.93 -5.49 -29.57
CA ARG A 273 25.93 -6.69 -28.71
C ARG A 273 25.05 -6.52 -27.48
N LEU A 274 24.76 -7.64 -26.81
CA LEU A 274 24.13 -7.63 -25.48
C LEU A 274 25.03 -6.89 -24.48
N PRO A 275 24.47 -6.03 -23.60
CA PRO A 275 25.26 -5.32 -22.61
C PRO A 275 25.75 -6.32 -21.56
N GLU A 276 27.07 -6.30 -21.34
CA GLU A 276 27.71 -7.17 -20.35
C GLU A 276 27.53 -6.54 -18.96
N VAL A 277 27.14 -7.36 -17.98
CA VAL A 277 27.10 -6.95 -16.59
C VAL A 277 28.33 -7.54 -15.89
N PRO A 278 29.29 -6.73 -15.44
CA PRO A 278 30.45 -7.22 -14.70
C PRO A 278 30.03 -8.06 -13.51
N TRP A 279 30.72 -9.20 -13.28
CA TRP A 279 30.41 -10.10 -12.18
C TRP A 279 30.46 -9.42 -10.81
N SER A 280 31.28 -8.39 -10.63
CA SER A 280 31.30 -7.57 -9.42
C SER A 280 29.94 -6.91 -9.14
N LEU A 281 29.27 -6.38 -10.18
CA LEU A 281 27.95 -5.79 -10.06
C LEU A 281 26.85 -6.85 -9.86
N VAL A 282 27.00 -8.02 -10.50
CA VAL A 282 26.09 -9.16 -10.27
C VAL A 282 26.15 -9.61 -8.80
N VAL A 283 27.36 -9.74 -8.24
CA VAL A 283 27.57 -10.10 -6.83
C VAL A 283 27.03 -9.02 -5.91
N LEU A 284 27.28 -7.74 -6.19
CA LEU A 284 26.73 -6.63 -5.41
C LEU A 284 25.20 -6.66 -5.37
N LEU A 285 24.56 -6.88 -6.52
CA LEU A 285 23.11 -7.03 -6.61
C LEU A 285 22.63 -8.27 -5.85
N GLY A 286 23.37 -9.38 -5.92
CA GLY A 286 23.11 -10.61 -5.17
C GLY A 286 23.12 -10.39 -3.66
N VAL A 287 24.14 -9.72 -3.13
CA VAL A 287 24.25 -9.38 -1.70
C VAL A 287 23.11 -8.48 -1.26
N SER A 288 22.80 -7.46 -2.07
CA SER A 288 21.67 -6.54 -1.82
C SER A 288 20.32 -7.28 -1.80
N ALA A 289 20.11 -8.18 -2.76
CA ALA A 289 18.90 -8.99 -2.83
C ALA A 289 18.77 -9.96 -1.64
N ALA A 290 19.88 -10.57 -1.21
CA ALA A 290 19.91 -11.44 -0.04
C ALA A 290 19.57 -10.67 1.25
N TRP A 291 20.11 -9.45 1.41
CA TRP A 291 19.76 -8.57 2.53
C TRP A 291 18.27 -8.22 2.54
N HIS A 292 17.71 -7.86 1.38
CA HIS A 292 16.28 -7.57 1.24
C HIS A 292 15.41 -8.78 1.63
N LEU A 293 15.74 -9.98 1.15
CA LEU A 293 15.02 -11.20 1.52
C LEU A 293 15.17 -11.54 3.00
N ALA A 294 16.36 -11.36 3.58
CA ALA A 294 16.58 -11.56 5.00
C ALA A 294 15.69 -10.62 5.84
N ALA A 295 15.61 -9.35 5.46
CA ALA A 295 14.70 -8.39 6.11
C ALA A 295 13.24 -8.89 6.04
N LYS A 296 12.77 -9.32 4.86
CA LYS A 296 11.40 -9.86 4.68
C LYS A 296 11.12 -11.10 5.50
N LEU A 297 12.11 -11.98 5.70
CA LEU A 297 11.97 -13.19 6.53
C LEU A 297 11.85 -12.87 8.03
N THR A 298 12.45 -11.76 8.46
CA THR A 298 12.38 -11.29 9.85
C THR A 298 11.15 -10.45 10.15
N GLU A 299 10.39 -10.03 9.13
CA GLU A 299 9.13 -9.29 9.31
C GLU A 299 8.03 -10.19 9.91
N GLY A 300 7.19 -9.60 10.77
CA GLY A 300 5.96 -10.21 11.26
C GLY A 300 6.08 -10.91 12.60
N VAL A 301 5.20 -10.53 13.52
CA VAL A 301 5.03 -11.16 14.82
C VAL A 301 3.50 -11.23 15.04
N PRO A 302 2.94 -12.40 15.38
CA PRO A 302 1.48 -12.60 15.41
C PRO A 302 0.84 -11.78 16.54
N PRO A 303 -0.26 -11.07 16.30
CA PRO A 303 -0.86 -10.21 17.30
C PRO A 303 -1.19 -11.02 18.57
N THR A 304 -0.81 -10.50 19.73
CA THR A 304 -0.85 -11.26 20.98
C THR A 304 -1.39 -10.39 22.11
N ILE A 305 -2.35 -10.93 22.86
CA ILE A 305 -2.81 -10.41 24.14
C ILE A 305 -1.86 -10.92 25.22
N HIS A 306 -1.30 -9.99 25.99
CA HIS A 306 -0.48 -10.30 27.16
C HIS A 306 -1.31 -10.34 28.44
N SER A 307 -2.28 -9.44 28.59
CA SER A 307 -3.13 -9.38 29.78
C SER A 307 -4.45 -8.68 29.49
N VAL A 308 -5.50 -9.08 30.20
CA VAL A 308 -6.79 -8.39 30.23
C VAL A 308 -7.06 -7.99 31.67
N VAL A 309 -7.35 -6.71 31.90
CA VAL A 309 -7.59 -6.14 33.24
C VAL A 309 -8.82 -5.25 33.23
N ARG A 310 -9.41 -5.01 34.40
CA ARG A 310 -10.42 -3.95 34.57
C ARG A 310 -9.76 -2.59 34.30
N SER A 311 -10.35 -1.80 33.40
CA SER A 311 -9.94 -0.41 33.19
C SER A 311 -10.26 0.40 34.44
N ARG A 312 -9.29 1.16 34.95
CA ARG A 312 -9.43 1.91 36.20
C ARG A 312 -9.47 3.40 35.94
N GLU A 313 -10.39 4.08 36.59
CA GLU A 313 -10.30 5.53 36.77
C GLU A 313 -9.45 5.85 38.01
N ALA A 314 -8.87 7.04 38.05
CA ALA A 314 -8.04 7.44 39.18
C ALA A 314 -8.89 7.50 40.48
N GLY A 315 -8.57 6.63 41.44
CA GLY A 315 -9.30 6.52 42.71
C GLY A 315 -10.12 5.23 42.87
N ASP A 316 -10.24 4.42 41.81
CA ASP A 316 -10.91 3.12 41.88
C ASP A 316 -10.11 2.08 42.67
N LEU A 317 -10.81 1.30 43.48
CA LEU A 317 -10.27 0.15 44.20
C LEU A 317 -10.12 -1.07 43.28
N ASP A 318 -9.23 -1.97 43.66
CA ASP A 318 -9.08 -3.28 43.03
C ASP A 318 -10.37 -4.08 43.20
N ALA A 319 -11.04 -4.34 42.09
CA ALA A 319 -12.28 -5.09 42.03
C ALA A 319 -12.24 -6.13 40.91
N PRO A 320 -12.97 -7.26 41.05
CA PRO A 320 -13.15 -8.22 39.97
C PRO A 320 -13.88 -7.58 38.78
N ILE A 321 -13.71 -8.17 37.60
CA ILE A 321 -14.34 -7.69 36.36
C ILE A 321 -15.84 -8.01 36.41
N ARG A 322 -16.71 -7.01 36.27
CA ARG A 322 -18.17 -7.16 36.21
C ARG A 322 -18.72 -6.84 34.85
N THR A 323 -19.92 -7.36 34.55
CA THR A 323 -20.67 -6.93 33.37
C THR A 323 -20.88 -5.42 33.39
N GLY A 324 -20.68 -4.76 32.25
CA GLY A 324 -20.73 -3.31 32.13
C GLY A 324 -19.46 -2.56 32.52
N ASP A 325 -18.46 -3.20 33.15
CA ASP A 325 -17.15 -2.57 33.35
C ASP A 325 -16.42 -2.41 32.01
N ASP A 326 -15.61 -1.36 31.90
CA ASP A 326 -14.60 -1.27 30.84
C ASP A 326 -13.44 -2.22 31.16
N ILE A 327 -13.04 -3.04 30.19
CA ILE A 327 -11.82 -3.85 30.25
C ILE A 327 -10.72 -3.23 29.39
N GLU A 328 -9.50 -3.23 29.91
CA GLU A 328 -8.29 -2.88 29.18
C GLU A 328 -7.55 -4.16 28.76
N ILE A 329 -7.41 -4.34 27.45
CA ILE A 329 -6.71 -5.45 26.83
C ILE A 329 -5.35 -4.94 26.40
N ARG A 330 -4.29 -5.46 27.02
CA ARG A 330 -2.90 -5.09 26.73
C ARG A 330 -2.21 -6.18 25.93
N GLY A 331 -1.41 -5.77 24.96
CA GLY A 331 -0.73 -6.69 24.07
C GLY A 331 0.10 -5.94 23.04
N TYR A 332 0.21 -6.52 21.85
CA TYR A 332 0.81 -5.86 20.70
C TYR A 332 0.22 -6.37 19.39
N GLY A 333 0.35 -5.57 18.33
CA GLY A 333 -0.08 -5.94 16.98
C GLY A 333 -1.59 -5.81 16.77
N PHE A 334 -2.31 -5.11 17.65
CA PHE A 334 -3.74 -4.91 17.51
C PHE A 334 -4.10 -4.02 16.31
N VAL A 335 -3.22 -3.08 15.98
CA VAL A 335 -3.40 -2.17 14.83
C VAL A 335 -2.34 -2.53 13.77
N PRO A 336 -2.72 -3.29 12.73
CA PRO A 336 -1.78 -3.68 11.68
C PRO A 336 -1.08 -2.48 11.03
N PRO A 337 0.15 -2.64 10.53
CA PRO A 337 0.80 -1.63 9.70
C PRO A 337 -0.11 -1.17 8.55
N GLY A 338 -0.31 0.14 8.45
CA GLY A 338 -1.21 0.74 7.46
C GLY A 338 -2.70 0.74 7.82
N ALA A 339 -3.08 0.20 8.98
CA ALA A 339 -4.44 0.25 9.52
C ALA A 339 -4.70 1.46 10.43
N GLY A 340 -3.76 2.41 10.53
CA GLY A 340 -3.94 3.62 11.36
C GLY A 340 -4.97 4.63 10.82
N ALA A 341 -5.52 4.38 9.62
CA ALA A 341 -6.61 5.19 9.09
C ALA A 341 -7.93 4.88 9.83
N PRO A 342 -8.85 5.85 9.95
CA PRO A 342 -10.08 5.69 10.74
C PRO A 342 -10.94 4.48 10.35
N ASP A 343 -11.11 4.20 9.06
CA ASP A 343 -11.98 3.12 8.59
C ASP A 343 -11.46 1.73 8.97
N PRO A 344 -10.18 1.37 8.75
CA PRO A 344 -9.61 0.16 9.32
C PRO A 344 -9.76 0.03 10.84
N LEU A 345 -9.63 1.11 11.62
CA LEU A 345 -9.76 1.05 13.08
C LEU A 345 -11.16 0.63 13.54
N THR A 346 -12.20 0.95 12.78
CA THR A 346 -13.59 0.53 13.09
C THR A 346 -13.83 -0.97 12.92
N ARG A 347 -12.88 -1.69 12.30
CA ARG A 347 -13.00 -3.12 12.03
C ARG A 347 -12.39 -3.98 13.12
N LEU A 348 -11.76 -3.38 14.14
CA LEU A 348 -11.30 -4.13 15.30
C LEU A 348 -12.50 -4.60 16.12
N VAL A 349 -12.49 -5.89 16.44
CA VAL A 349 -13.53 -6.55 17.23
C VAL A 349 -12.87 -7.35 18.33
N VAL A 350 -13.42 -7.29 19.53
CA VAL A 350 -13.05 -8.16 20.64
C VAL A 350 -14.12 -9.23 20.77
N ARG A 351 -13.71 -10.50 20.71
CA ARG A 351 -14.58 -11.62 21.03
C ARG A 351 -14.44 -11.94 22.51
N ILE A 352 -15.55 -11.89 23.24
CA ILE A 352 -15.64 -12.16 24.67
C ILE A 352 -16.63 -13.31 24.84
N GLY A 353 -16.11 -14.52 25.01
CA GLY A 353 -16.91 -15.74 24.93
C GLY A 353 -17.66 -15.83 23.58
N PRO A 354 -19.00 -15.93 23.57
CA PRO A 354 -19.80 -15.93 22.35
C PRO A 354 -20.09 -14.53 21.77
N VAL A 355 -19.81 -13.46 22.51
CA VAL A 355 -20.22 -12.09 22.16
C VAL A 355 -19.11 -11.37 21.39
N HIS A 356 -19.49 -10.56 20.40
CA HIS A 356 -18.57 -9.72 19.63
C HIS A 356 -18.81 -8.25 19.99
N ALA A 357 -17.80 -7.62 20.59
CA ALA A 357 -17.82 -6.21 20.94
C ALA A 357 -16.94 -5.42 19.97
N HIS A 358 -17.49 -4.37 19.36
CA HIS A 358 -16.70 -3.44 18.56
C HIS A 358 -15.82 -2.58 19.48
N VAL A 359 -14.58 -2.33 19.08
CA VAL A 359 -13.69 -1.46 19.86
C VAL A 359 -14.13 0.00 19.63
N PRO A 360 -14.53 0.74 20.68
CA PRO A 360 -15.01 2.10 20.52
C PRO A 360 -13.88 3.05 20.12
N LEU A 361 -14.16 3.90 19.12
CA LEU A 361 -13.25 4.99 18.76
C LEU A 361 -13.32 6.11 19.82
N VAL A 362 -12.23 6.33 20.55
CA VAL A 362 -12.12 7.43 21.52
C VAL A 362 -11.23 8.52 20.92
N PRO A 363 -11.82 9.61 20.39
CA PRO A 363 -11.07 10.65 19.71
C PRO A 363 -10.27 11.50 20.70
N VAL A 364 -9.05 11.86 20.30
CA VAL A 364 -8.22 12.86 20.98
C VAL A 364 -7.65 13.82 19.93
N PRO A 365 -7.20 15.04 20.31
CA PRO A 365 -6.57 15.94 19.35
C PRO A 365 -5.45 15.24 18.59
N GLY A 366 -5.58 15.18 17.26
CA GLY A 366 -4.60 14.55 16.39
C GLY A 366 -4.78 13.04 16.14
N GLY A 367 -5.68 12.33 16.84
CA GLY A 367 -5.81 10.88 16.65
C GLY A 367 -6.87 10.21 17.51
N PHE A 368 -6.55 9.01 17.99
CA PHE A 368 -7.41 8.20 18.84
C PHE A 368 -6.60 7.70 20.03
N ALA A 369 -7.18 7.80 21.24
CA ALA A 369 -6.64 7.15 22.43
C ALA A 369 -7.03 5.67 22.49
N ASN A 370 -8.07 5.27 21.75
CA ASN A 370 -8.52 3.90 21.58
C ASN A 370 -9.17 3.74 20.20
N PRO A 371 -8.84 2.70 19.42
CA PRO A 371 -7.83 1.66 19.66
C PRO A 371 -6.37 2.12 19.49
N THR A 372 -5.44 1.46 20.18
CA THR A 372 -3.99 1.60 19.95
C THR A 372 -3.36 0.23 19.63
N ASP A 373 -2.12 0.22 19.13
CA ASP A 373 -1.43 -1.04 18.79
C ASP A 373 -1.16 -1.93 20.01
N THR A 374 -1.03 -1.32 21.19
CA THR A 374 -0.61 -2.01 22.43
C THR A 374 -1.71 -2.12 23.48
N SER A 375 -2.80 -1.36 23.35
CA SER A 375 -3.90 -1.35 24.31
C SER A 375 -5.25 -1.07 23.63
N LEU A 376 -6.28 -1.80 24.06
CA LEU A 376 -7.67 -1.61 23.67
C LEU A 376 -8.53 -1.50 24.92
N THR A 377 -9.42 -0.50 24.98
CA THR A 377 -10.44 -0.39 26.02
C THR A 377 -11.80 -0.71 25.43
N VAL A 378 -12.50 -1.68 25.99
CA VAL A 378 -13.80 -2.15 25.48
C VAL A 378 -14.77 -2.37 26.65
N PRO A 379 -16.03 -1.91 26.56
CA PRO A 379 -17.03 -2.22 27.57
C PRO A 379 -17.37 -3.71 27.54
N LEU A 380 -17.43 -4.35 28.70
CA LEU A 380 -17.88 -5.74 28.82
C LEU A 380 -19.40 -5.79 28.58
N PRO A 381 -19.89 -6.45 27.50
CA PRO A 381 -21.31 -6.48 27.20
C PRO A 381 -22.10 -7.17 28.31
N ALA A 382 -23.32 -6.68 28.55
CA ALA A 382 -24.23 -7.28 29.55
C ALA A 382 -24.66 -8.71 29.18
N ASP A 383 -24.57 -9.09 27.90
CA ASP A 383 -24.89 -10.43 27.42
C ASP A 383 -23.79 -11.46 27.71
N VAL A 384 -22.67 -11.07 28.33
CA VAL A 384 -21.61 -11.99 28.74
C VAL A 384 -22.02 -12.68 30.03
N GLU A 385 -22.16 -14.00 29.98
CA GLU A 385 -22.47 -14.81 31.16
C GLU A 385 -21.35 -14.70 32.22
N PRO A 386 -21.70 -14.56 33.51
CA PRO A 386 -20.74 -14.64 34.60
C PRO A 386 -19.99 -15.98 34.61
N GLY A 387 -18.71 -15.93 34.97
CA GLY A 387 -17.82 -17.08 35.02
C GLY A 387 -16.57 -16.87 34.18
N ARG A 388 -15.90 -17.98 33.88
CA ARG A 388 -14.64 -17.98 33.14
C ARG A 388 -14.91 -17.85 31.64
N VAL A 389 -14.54 -16.73 31.04
CA VAL A 389 -14.75 -16.44 29.62
C VAL A 389 -13.42 -16.19 28.89
N GLU A 390 -13.34 -16.58 27.63
CA GLU A 390 -12.17 -16.34 26.78
C GLU A 390 -12.30 -15.01 26.04
N VAL A 391 -11.22 -14.22 26.04
CA VAL A 391 -11.10 -12.97 25.29
C VAL A 391 -10.09 -13.16 24.15
N SER A 392 -10.47 -12.77 22.94
CA SER A 392 -9.56 -12.63 21.80
C SER A 392 -9.87 -11.36 20.99
N VAL A 393 -8.86 -10.84 20.29
CA VAL A 393 -9.02 -9.67 19.41
C VAL A 393 -8.93 -10.12 17.97
N VAL A 394 -9.86 -9.66 17.13
CA VAL A 394 -9.81 -9.76 15.68
C VAL A 394 -9.37 -8.40 15.14
N THR A 395 -8.20 -8.37 14.50
CA THR A 395 -7.62 -7.12 13.98
C THR A 395 -8.30 -6.67 12.68
N ALA A 396 -8.00 -5.45 12.22
CA ALA A 396 -8.49 -4.94 10.94
C ALA A 396 -8.05 -5.76 9.70
N ALA A 397 -7.02 -6.61 9.86
CA ALA A 397 -6.56 -7.55 8.84
C ALA A 397 -7.27 -8.92 8.91
N GLY A 398 -8.16 -9.13 9.89
CA GLY A 398 -8.89 -10.38 10.10
C GLY A 398 -8.08 -11.46 10.83
N VAL A 399 -6.95 -11.11 11.43
CA VAL A 399 -6.15 -12.05 12.23
C VAL A 399 -6.67 -12.05 13.66
N GLU A 400 -6.92 -13.25 14.21
CA GLU A 400 -7.31 -13.44 15.59
C GLU A 400 -6.08 -13.65 16.48
N THR A 401 -6.05 -13.02 17.65
CA THR A 401 -4.99 -13.20 18.65
C THR A 401 -5.08 -14.54 19.37
N ASN A 402 -4.11 -14.83 20.25
CA ASN A 402 -4.31 -15.83 21.30
C ASN A 402 -5.53 -15.49 22.18
N ARG A 403 -6.05 -16.53 22.85
CA ARG A 403 -7.15 -16.42 23.79
C ARG A 403 -6.62 -16.28 25.21
N VAL A 404 -7.20 -15.35 25.96
CA VAL A 404 -6.88 -15.14 27.39
C VAL A 404 -8.16 -15.32 28.19
N ALA A 405 -8.13 -16.20 29.19
CA ALA A 405 -9.27 -16.40 30.07
C ALA A 405 -9.32 -15.31 31.14
N ILE A 406 -10.51 -14.76 31.37
CA ILE A 406 -10.82 -13.86 32.47
C ILE A 406 -11.99 -14.44 33.29
N ASP A 407 -12.07 -14.06 34.56
CA ASP A 407 -13.20 -14.40 35.42
C ASP A 407 -14.11 -13.17 35.54
N VAL A 408 -15.34 -13.31 35.06
CA VAL A 408 -16.39 -12.29 35.14
C VAL A 408 -17.31 -12.63 36.30
N VAL A 409 -17.64 -11.63 37.12
CA VAL A 409 -18.60 -11.77 38.22
C VAL A 409 -19.84 -10.92 37.96
N ASP A 410 -20.93 -11.24 38.64
CA ASP A 410 -22.18 -10.47 38.60
C ASP A 410 -22.01 -9.01 39.05
#